data_AF-A0A517YIQ0-F1
#
_entry.id   AF-A0A517YIQ0-F1
#
_cell.length_a   1.000
_cell.length_b   1.000
_cell.length_c   1.000
_cell.angle_alpha   90.00
_cell.angle_beta   90.00
_cell.angle_gamma   90.00
#
_symmetry.space_group_name_H-M   'P 1'
#
loop_
_entity.id
_entity.type
_entity.pdbx_description
1 polymer ?
#
loop_
_entity_poly.entity_id
_entity_poly.type
_entity_poly.pdbx_seq_one_letter_code
_entity_poly.pdbx_strand_id
1 'polypeptide(L)'
;MFGSPDWFKPKTIGWGLTPVRWQGWAYTLAWISVIAAPFVLLLMRDQTMESFAWLAVTMGALFYDVRDILRQKKVGAAGSETMLTATAIGPDKDVLYIGDNEPGVSQHATRNYALHLKKA
;
A
#
# COMPACT_ATOMS: atom_id res chain seq x y z
N MET A 1 -1.19 6.36 -3.34
CA MET A 1 -0.70 5.10 -3.93
C MET A 1 -1.89 4.35 -4.48
N PHE A 2 -1.79 3.77 -5.67
CA PHE A 2 -2.95 3.21 -6.39
C PHE A 2 -3.18 1.72 -6.15
N GLY A 3 -2.20 0.99 -5.59
CA GLY A 3 -2.27 -0.44 -5.30
C GLY A 3 -2.53 -0.74 -3.82
N SER A 4 -3.60 -1.48 -3.49
CA SER A 4 -3.78 -2.01 -2.13
C SER A 4 -2.88 -3.23 -1.89
N PRO A 5 -2.26 -3.36 -0.70
CA PRO A 5 -1.36 -4.47 -0.40
C PRO A 5 -2.06 -5.84 -0.48
N ASP A 6 -3.38 -5.91 -0.30
CA ASP A 6 -4.15 -7.17 -0.34
C ASP A 6 -4.26 -7.78 -1.74
N TRP A 7 -3.95 -7.01 -2.79
CA TRP A 7 -4.02 -7.49 -4.17
C TRP A 7 -2.82 -8.38 -4.53
N PHE A 8 -1.74 -8.28 -3.76
CA PHE A 8 -0.47 -8.94 -4.01
C PHE A 8 -0.06 -9.81 -2.83
N LYS A 9 0.59 -10.94 -3.13
CA LYS A 9 1.24 -11.79 -2.12
C LYS A 9 2.75 -11.71 -2.30
N PRO A 10 3.53 -11.47 -1.22
CA PRO A 10 4.98 -11.55 -1.30
C PRO A 10 5.37 -12.99 -1.63
N LYS A 11 6.33 -13.15 -2.54
CA LYS A 11 6.82 -14.47 -2.91
C LYS A 11 7.57 -15.08 -1.71
N THR A 12 7.30 -16.35 -1.40
CA THR A 12 7.92 -17.05 -0.24
C THR A 12 9.43 -17.23 -0.41
N ILE A 13 9.90 -17.34 -1.66
CA ILE A 13 11.31 -17.49 -2.01
C ILE A 13 11.61 -16.55 -3.19
N GLY A 14 12.59 -15.66 -3.00
CA GLY A 14 13.03 -14.67 -3.99
C GLY A 14 12.47 -13.25 -3.76
N TRP A 15 12.78 -12.34 -4.68
CA TRP A 15 12.30 -10.95 -4.67
C TRP A 15 11.13 -10.81 -5.65
N GLY A 16 10.02 -10.20 -5.21
CA GLY A 16 8.87 -9.88 -6.08
C GLY A 16 7.50 -9.99 -5.41
N LEU A 17 6.50 -9.51 -6.14
CA LEU A 17 5.08 -9.53 -5.78
C LEU A 17 4.34 -10.36 -6.83
N THR A 18 3.50 -11.31 -6.38
CA THR A 18 2.61 -12.05 -7.28
C THR A 18 1.19 -11.53 -7.10
N PRO A 19 0.49 -11.13 -8.18
CA PRO A 19 -0.92 -10.76 -8.10
C PRO A 19 -1.75 -12.00 -7.73
N VAL A 20 -2.58 -11.88 -6.68
CA VAL A 20 -3.47 -12.97 -6.24
C VAL A 20 -4.91 -12.68 -6.63
N ARG A 21 -5.31 -11.40 -6.59
CA ARG A 21 -6.65 -10.96 -6.96
C ARG A 21 -6.67 -10.41 -8.37
N TRP A 22 -7.84 -10.41 -8.99
CA TRP A 22 -8.04 -9.84 -10.34
C TRP A 22 -7.66 -8.35 -10.41
N GLN A 23 -7.84 -7.60 -9.31
CA GLN A 23 -7.36 -6.22 -9.16
C GLN A 23 -5.83 -6.11 -9.30
N GLY A 24 -5.08 -7.07 -8.75
CA GLY A 24 -3.62 -7.13 -8.90
C GLY A 24 -3.21 -7.40 -10.35
N TRP A 25 -3.95 -8.25 -11.05
CA TRP A 25 -3.74 -8.49 -12.49
C TRP A 25 -4.06 -7.26 -13.33
N ALA A 26 -5.17 -6.57 -13.06
CA ALA A 26 -5.52 -5.30 -13.73
C ALA A 26 -4.43 -4.25 -13.51
N TYR A 27 -3.89 -4.16 -12.29
CA TYR A 27 -2.75 -3.28 -11.99
C TYR A 27 -1.49 -3.66 -12.75
N THR A 28 -1.14 -4.96 -12.82
CA THR A 28 -0.01 -5.44 -13.61
C THR A 28 -0.19 -5.09 -15.09
N LEU A 29 -1.38 -5.31 -15.65
CA LEU A 29 -1.69 -4.93 -17.03
C LEU A 29 -1.57 -3.43 -17.25
N ALA A 30 -2.07 -2.61 -16.33
CA ALA A 30 -1.95 -1.16 -16.42
C ALA A 30 -0.48 -0.72 -16.48
N TRP A 31 0.39 -1.29 -15.63
CA TRP A 31 1.83 -1.03 -15.69
C TRP A 31 2.47 -1.47 -17.01
N ILE A 32 2.10 -2.66 -17.51
CA ILE A 32 2.58 -3.14 -18.81
C ILE A 32 2.18 -2.15 -19.90
N SER A 33 0.94 -1.66 -19.91
CA SER A 33 0.48 -0.67 -20.90
C SER A 33 1.23 0.66 -20.79
N VAL A 34 1.46 1.17 -19.57
CA VAL A 34 2.20 2.43 -19.34
C VAL A 34 3.66 2.32 -19.77
N ILE A 35 4.27 1.14 -19.63
CA ILE A 35 5.65 0.92 -20.06
C ILE A 35 5.70 0.71 -21.58
N ALA A 36 4.90 -0.22 -22.09
CA ALA A 36 4.98 -0.69 -23.47
C ALA A 36 4.45 0.35 -24.48
N ALA A 37 3.34 1.04 -24.19
CA ALA A 37 2.74 1.93 -25.19
C ALA A 37 3.65 3.11 -25.57
N PRO A 38 4.25 3.86 -24.62
CA PRO A 38 5.16 4.94 -24.97
C PRO A 38 6.49 4.41 -25.51
N PHE A 39 6.98 3.26 -25.01
CA PHE A 39 8.20 2.63 -25.52
C PHE A 39 8.07 2.27 -27.00
N VAL A 40 6.97 1.60 -27.40
CA VAL A 40 6.72 1.25 -28.80
C VAL A 40 6.53 2.51 -29.66
N LEU A 41 5.82 3.52 -29.15
CA LEU A 41 5.57 4.77 -29.87
C LEU A 41 6.86 5.57 -30.11
N LEU A 42 7.74 5.65 -29.10
CA LEU A 42 9.04 6.32 -29.20
C LEU A 42 9.99 5.57 -30.14
N LEU A 43 9.96 4.23 -30.10
CA LEU A 43 10.74 3.38 -31.00
C LEU A 43 10.30 3.55 -32.46
N MET A 44 9.00 3.66 -32.72
CA MET A 44 8.46 3.95 -34.05
C MET A 44 8.86 5.33 -34.60
N ARG A 45 9.29 6.25 -33.74
CA ARG A 45 9.77 7.60 -34.11
C ARG A 45 11.30 7.70 -34.19
N ASP A 46 12.01 6.57 -34.13
CA ASP A 46 13.48 6.47 -34.07
C ASP A 46 14.12 7.24 -32.88
N GLN A 47 13.33 7.56 -31.85
CA GLN A 47 13.79 8.24 -30.63
C GLN A 47 14.33 7.22 -29.62
N THR A 48 15.43 6.57 -29.98
CA THR A 48 16.01 5.47 -29.19
C THR A 48 16.52 5.94 -27.83
N MET A 49 17.14 7.12 -27.74
CA MET A 49 17.65 7.67 -26.47
C MET A 49 16.51 7.99 -25.50
N GLU A 50 15.42 8.59 -25.98
CA GLU A 50 14.22 8.87 -25.20
C GLU A 50 13.52 7.57 -24.78
N SER A 51 13.54 6.54 -25.61
CA SER A 51 13.00 5.21 -25.28
C SER A 51 13.75 4.58 -24.11
N PHE A 52 15.09 4.66 -24.11
CA PHE A 52 15.90 4.19 -22.98
C PHE A 52 15.69 5.04 -21.72
N ALA A 53 15.58 6.36 -21.87
CA ALA A 53 15.28 7.24 -20.74
C ALA A 53 13.91 6.91 -20.13
N TRP A 54 12.89 6.70 -20.96
CA TRP A 54 11.56 6.29 -20.53
C TRP A 54 11.58 4.94 -19.82
N LEU A 55 12.30 3.96 -20.37
CA LEU A 55 12.44 2.64 -19.77
C LEU A 55 13.14 2.71 -18.42
N ALA A 56 14.21 3.51 -18.29
CA ALA A 56 14.91 3.70 -17.03
C ALA A 56 14.01 4.36 -15.96
N VAL A 57 13.27 5.41 -16.34
CA VAL A 57 12.36 6.13 -15.44
C VAL A 57 11.22 5.21 -14.98
N THR A 58 10.59 4.51 -15.91
CA THR A 58 9.47 3.61 -15.60
C THR A 58 9.91 2.39 -14.79
N MET A 59 11.09 1.82 -15.08
CA MET A 59 11.66 0.74 -14.28
C MET A 59 11.96 1.20 -12.84
N GLY A 60 12.52 2.40 -12.67
CA GLY A 60 12.74 3.00 -11.35
C GLY A 60 11.45 3.24 -10.58
N ALA A 61 10.42 3.77 -11.25
CA ALA A 61 9.10 3.99 -10.66
C ALA A 61 8.44 2.67 -10.22
N LEU A 62 8.49 1.63 -11.07
CA LEU A 62 7.96 0.31 -10.75
C LEU A 62 8.74 -0.32 -9.58
N PHE A 63 10.07 -0.19 -9.55
CA PHE A 63 10.88 -0.67 -8.44
C PHE A 63 10.53 0.02 -7.13
N TYR A 64 10.37 1.36 -7.16
CA TYR A 64 9.96 2.14 -5.99
C TYR A 64 8.58 1.71 -5.49
N ASP A 65 7.62 1.55 -6.39
CA ASP A 65 6.26 1.12 -6.06
C ASP A 65 6.23 -0.28 -5.43
N VAL A 66 6.94 -1.25 -6.02
CA VAL A 66 7.09 -2.60 -5.46
C VAL A 66 7.72 -2.56 -4.07
N ARG A 67 8.77 -1.75 -3.89
CA ARG A 67 9.45 -1.60 -2.60
C ARG A 67 8.51 -1.00 -1.56
N ASP A 68 7.67 -0.05 -1.94
CA ASP A 68 6.75 0.58 -1.01
C ASP A 68 5.58 -0.34 -0.63
N ILE A 69 5.02 -1.09 -1.58
CA ILE A 69 4.02 -2.15 -1.29
C ILE A 69 4.59 -3.19 -0.31
N LEU A 70 5.85 -3.60 -0.50
CA LEU A 70 6.53 -4.52 0.40
C LEU A 70 6.75 -3.90 1.80
N ARG A 71 7.06 -2.60 1.87
CA ARG A 71 7.19 -1.87 3.13
C ARG A 71 5.85 -1.79 3.87
N GLN A 72 4.77 -1.45 3.18
CA GLN A 72 3.43 -1.40 3.77
C GLN A 72 2.99 -2.75 4.33
N LYS A 73 3.29 -3.86 3.64
CA LYS A 73 3.03 -5.21 4.18
C LYS A 73 3.83 -5.52 5.45
N LYS A 74 5.11 -5.13 5.49
CA LYS A 74 5.96 -5.33 6.68
C LYS A 74 5.49 -4.47 7.86
N VAL A 75 5.14 -3.21 7.61
CA VAL A 75 4.62 -2.29 8.65
C VAL A 75 3.25 -2.75 9.14
N GLY A 76 2.37 -3.22 8.26
CA GLY A 76 1.08 -3.81 8.64
C GLY A 76 1.23 -5.10 9.47
N ALA A 77 2.18 -5.97 9.12
CA ALA A 77 2.50 -7.17 9.90
C ALA A 77 3.08 -6.82 11.28
N ALA A 78 4.03 -5.88 11.34
CA ALA A 78 4.62 -5.42 12.61
C ALA A 78 3.61 -4.70 13.50
N GLY A 79 2.69 -3.92 12.92
CA GLY A 79 1.58 -3.30 13.64
C GLY A 79 0.59 -4.33 14.20
N SER A 80 0.32 -5.40 13.46
CA SER A 80 -0.51 -6.52 13.91
C SER A 80 0.14 -7.31 15.06
N GLU A 81 1.45 -7.54 15.00
CA GLU A 81 2.18 -8.22 16.08
C GLU A 81 2.29 -7.35 17.34
N THR A 82 2.50 -6.04 17.17
CA THR A 82 2.51 -5.06 18.28
C THR A 82 1.13 -4.92 18.92
N MET A 83 0.04 -5.01 18.16
CA MET A 83 -1.33 -5.09 18.72
C MET A 83 -1.57 -6.40 19.47
N LEU A 84 -1.15 -7.56 18.93
CA LEU A 84 -1.28 -8.84 19.62
C LEU A 84 -0.47 -8.90 20.94
N THR A 85 0.71 -8.26 20.97
CA THR A 85 1.49 -8.11 22.21
C THR A 85 0.93 -7.05 23.15
N ALA A 86 0.34 -5.96 22.63
CA ALA A 86 -0.36 -4.97 23.44
C ALA A 86 -1.63 -5.54 24.10
N THR A 87 -2.31 -6.50 23.46
CA THR A 87 -3.44 -7.24 24.07
C THR A 87 -2.97 -8.24 25.13
N ALA A 88 -1.71 -8.68 25.09
CA ALA A 88 -1.13 -9.63 26.06
C ALA A 88 -0.54 -8.95 27.31
N ILE A 89 -0.42 -7.62 27.33
CA ILE A 89 0.11 -6.86 28.46
C ILE A 89 -1.00 -5.94 28.97
N GLY A 90 -1.61 -6.33 30.10
CA GLY A 90 -2.55 -5.49 30.85
C GLY A 90 -1.94 -4.15 31.29
N PRO A 91 -2.77 -3.22 31.77
CA PRO A 91 -2.83 -1.84 31.31
C PRO A 91 -1.77 -0.93 31.94
N ASP A 92 -1.21 -0.04 31.14
CA ASP A 92 -1.21 1.38 31.50
C ASP A 92 -1.21 2.24 30.22
N LYS A 93 -2.23 3.11 30.12
CA LYS A 93 -2.42 4.22 29.15
C LYS A 93 -3.04 3.88 27.78
N ASP A 94 -4.30 3.46 27.87
CA ASP A 94 -5.46 4.25 27.42
C ASP A 94 -5.45 4.80 25.97
N VAL A 95 -5.42 3.90 24.97
CA VAL A 95 -6.06 4.16 23.68
C VAL A 95 -6.72 2.88 23.18
N LEU A 96 -8.04 2.79 23.34
CA LEU A 96 -8.87 1.70 22.83
C LEU A 96 -9.24 2.00 21.36
N TYR A 97 -8.62 1.31 20.40
CA TYR A 97 -9.06 1.33 19.00
C TYR A 97 -10.13 0.25 18.78
N ILE A 98 -11.41 0.64 18.80
CA ILE A 98 -12.51 -0.19 18.28
C ILE A 98 -12.53 0.02 16.76
N GLY A 99 -11.83 -0.86 16.05
CA GLY A 99 -11.91 -0.96 14.59
C GLY A 99 -12.97 -2.00 14.22
N ASP A 100 -14.20 -1.55 14.01
CA ASP A 100 -15.25 -2.39 13.43
C ASP A 100 -14.89 -2.70 11.98
N ASN A 101 -14.56 -3.96 11.72
CA ASN A 101 -14.45 -4.50 10.37
C ASN A 101 -15.86 -4.87 9.88
N GLU A 102 -16.61 -3.92 9.30
CA GLU A 102 -17.60 -4.21 8.25
C GLU A 102 -17.69 -3.06 7.22
N PRO A 103 -17.92 -3.38 5.93
CA PRO A 103 -17.85 -2.42 4.84
C PRO A 103 -19.19 -1.71 4.65
N GLY A 104 -19.22 -0.43 5.01
CA GLY A 104 -20.29 0.49 4.64
C GLY A 104 -20.94 1.10 5.85
N VAL A 105 -20.61 2.37 6.10
CA VAL A 105 -21.53 3.47 6.42
C VAL A 105 -20.66 4.68 6.79
N SER A 106 -20.84 5.73 6.02
CA SER A 106 -20.38 7.09 6.28
C SER A 106 -20.96 7.63 7.59
N GLN A 107 -20.17 8.19 8.51
CA GLN A 107 -20.59 9.39 9.26
C GLN A 107 -19.48 10.02 10.12
N HIS A 108 -19.09 11.21 9.68
CA HIS A 108 -18.75 12.41 10.45
C HIS A 108 -18.04 12.29 11.80
N ALA A 109 -16.78 12.76 11.78
CA ALA A 109 -16.10 13.34 12.92
C ALA A 109 -16.99 14.38 13.63
N THR A 110 -17.32 14.15 14.90
CA THR A 110 -17.62 15.25 15.83
C THR A 110 -16.79 15.07 17.10
N ARG A 111 -15.78 15.93 17.15
CA ARG A 111 -14.84 16.19 18.22
C ARG A 111 -15.60 16.81 19.40
N ASN A 112 -15.60 16.16 20.57
CA ASN A 112 -16.02 16.80 21.83
C ASN A 112 -14.94 16.53 22.89
N TYR A 113 -14.24 17.58 23.28
CA TYR A 113 -13.23 17.53 24.34
C TYR A 113 -13.87 17.60 25.74
N ALA A 114 -13.08 17.08 26.68
CA ALA A 114 -13.26 16.91 28.11
C ALA A 114 -13.82 18.11 28.92
N LEU A 115 -14.57 17.78 29.98
CA LEU A 115 -14.63 18.57 31.21
C LEU A 115 -14.71 17.61 32.41
N HIS A 116 -13.62 17.49 33.17
CA HIS A 116 -13.63 16.87 34.49
C HIS A 116 -13.94 17.96 35.54
N LEU A 117 -15.10 17.86 36.19
CA LEU A 117 -15.41 18.65 37.38
C LEU A 117 -14.88 17.91 38.61
N LYS A 118 -13.79 18.42 39.18
CA LYS A 118 -13.27 17.98 40.48
C LYS A 118 -14.19 18.57 41.56
N LYS A 119 -14.94 17.72 42.26
CA LYS A 119 -15.76 18.13 43.40
C LYS A 119 -14.85 18.27 44.64
N ALA A 120 -14.89 19.43 45.28
CA ALA A 120 -14.24 19.70 46.56
C ALA A 120 -15.07 19.13 47.72
#